data_AF-A0A9P0DLB9-F1
#
_entry.id   AF-A0A9P0DLB9-F1
#
_cell.length_a   1.000
_cell.length_b   1.000
_cell.length_c   1.000
_cell.angle_alpha   90.00
_cell.angle_beta   90.00
_cell.angle_gamma   90.00
#
_symmetry.space_group_name_H-M   'P 1'
#
loop_
_entity.id
_entity.type
_entity.pdbx_description
1 polymer ?
#
loop_
_entity_poly.entity_id
_entity_poly.type
_entity_poly.pdbx_seq_one_letter_code
_entity_poly.pdbx_strand_id
1 'polypeptide(L)'
;MENDRFQKCFRHIFWFTGIVVMYDVQNMELFNLCKVTLDEAVHIEEITRKQSKSDHWIKQRQNRITSSKFGDIIKRKAPVNESLINRIWPRTSVTTASMKMGLDNEEKAVEKYLMDNPTYKAFTCGVCINPGIPFLASTPDRLIYDTETEQCHLLEIKTLVKGGLTLKQTVRECIQDKSAPFLEVTRENEIRLKENHGHYMQIQA
;
A
#
# COMPACT_ATOMS: atom_id res chain seq x y z
N MET A 1 -11.59 3.76 -22.30
CA MET A 1 -12.20 4.58 -21.22
C MET A 1 -11.76 4.12 -19.83
N GLU A 2 -11.87 2.84 -19.43
CA GLU A 2 -11.47 2.40 -18.08
C GLU A 2 -9.95 2.32 -17.87
N ASN A 3 -9.20 1.81 -18.86
CA ASN A 3 -7.73 1.83 -18.77
C ASN A 3 -7.18 3.27 -18.70
N ASP A 4 -7.83 4.20 -19.39
CA ASP A 4 -7.46 5.62 -19.38
C ASP A 4 -7.69 6.28 -18.01
N ARG A 5 -8.81 5.97 -17.34
CA ARG A 5 -9.10 6.43 -15.97
C ARG A 5 -8.11 5.86 -14.95
N PHE A 6 -7.76 4.58 -15.08
CA PHE A 6 -6.72 3.97 -14.25
C PHE A 6 -5.39 4.70 -14.44
N GLN A 7 -4.94 4.89 -15.69
CA GLN A 7 -3.67 5.56 -15.99
C GLN A 7 -3.67 7.02 -15.50
N LYS A 8 -4.79 7.74 -15.61
CA LYS A 8 -4.96 9.09 -15.03
C LYS A 8 -4.74 9.08 -13.51
N CYS A 9 -5.41 8.17 -12.79
CA CYS A 9 -5.25 8.06 -11.35
C CYS A 9 -3.87 7.59 -10.92
N PHE A 10 -3.30 6.64 -11.64
CA PHE A 10 -1.97 6.14 -11.37
C PHE A 10 -0.94 7.26 -11.49
N ARG A 11 -1.02 8.05 -12.56
CA ARG A 11 -0.16 9.23 -12.78
C ARG A 11 -0.33 10.27 -11.68
N HIS A 12 -1.57 10.59 -11.32
CA HIS A 12 -1.86 11.61 -10.32
C HIS A 12 -1.33 11.23 -8.93
N ILE A 13 -1.52 9.98 -8.51
CA ILE A 13 -1.16 9.57 -7.15
C ILE A 13 0.34 9.28 -7.03
N PHE A 14 0.94 8.61 -8.01
CA PHE A 14 2.30 8.10 -7.87
C PHE A 14 3.39 8.99 -8.47
N TRP A 15 3.04 9.93 -9.37
CA TRP A 15 4.05 10.65 -10.16
C TRP A 15 3.92 12.18 -10.14
N PHE A 16 2.92 12.76 -9.47
CA PHE A 16 2.73 14.22 -9.40
C PHE A 16 3.37 14.93 -8.20
N THR A 17 4.09 14.23 -7.33
CA THR A 17 4.88 14.87 -6.27
C THR A 17 6.34 15.03 -6.74
N GLY A 18 6.76 16.28 -6.91
CA GLY A 18 8.13 16.66 -7.23
C GLY A 18 9.09 16.36 -6.07
N ILE A 19 9.40 15.08 -5.86
CA ILE A 19 10.40 14.64 -4.90
C ILE A 19 11.77 14.69 -5.59
N VAL A 20 12.59 15.66 -5.18
CA VAL A 20 14.01 15.70 -5.53
C VAL A 20 14.76 14.89 -4.47
N VAL A 21 15.25 13.71 -4.83
CA VAL A 21 16.14 12.94 -3.96
C VAL A 21 17.58 13.24 -4.34
N MET A 22 18.35 13.78 -3.39
CA MET A 22 19.79 13.94 -3.54
C MET A 22 20.48 12.61 -3.19
N TYR A 23 21.24 12.06 -4.13
CA TYR A 23 22.05 10.86 -3.91
C TYR A 23 23.52 11.25 -3.75
N ASP A 24 24.20 10.64 -2.78
CA ASP A 24 25.67 10.59 -2.76
C ASP A 24 26.16 9.67 -3.89
N VAL A 25 27.36 9.92 -4.42
CA VAL A 25 27.96 9.24 -5.59
C VAL A 25 27.99 7.72 -5.41
N GLN A 26 28.19 7.22 -4.17
CA GLN A 26 28.16 5.78 -3.85
C GLN A 26 26.75 5.15 -3.94
N ASN A 27 25.70 5.95 -3.76
CA ASN A 27 24.30 5.49 -3.83
C ASN A 27 23.74 5.51 -5.26
N MET A 28 24.45 6.14 -6.21
CA MET A 28 24.05 6.19 -7.62
C MET A 28 24.06 4.82 -8.30
N GLU A 29 24.97 3.92 -7.92
CA GLU A 29 25.00 2.55 -8.48
C GLU A 29 23.75 1.74 -8.06
N LEU A 30 23.36 1.81 -6.78
CA LEU A 30 22.15 1.16 -6.28
C LEU A 30 20.88 1.74 -6.93
N PHE A 31 20.85 3.06 -7.12
CA PHE A 31 19.77 3.72 -7.86
C PHE A 31 19.67 3.19 -9.30
N ASN A 32 20.81 3.08 -10.00
CA ASN A 32 20.88 2.59 -11.37
C ASN A 32 20.40 1.14 -11.51
N LEU A 33 20.67 0.27 -10.52
CA LEU A 33 20.18 -1.12 -10.53
C LEU A 33 18.65 -1.22 -10.48
N CYS A 34 17.98 -0.23 -9.90
CA CYS A 34 16.53 -0.22 -9.76
C CYS A 34 15.83 0.67 -10.79
N LYS A 35 16.57 1.48 -11.53
CA LYS A 35 16.04 2.51 -12.43
C LYS A 35 15.04 1.93 -13.41
N VAL A 36 13.91 2.62 -13.54
CA VAL A 36 12.87 2.35 -14.53
C VAL A 36 12.43 3.66 -15.15
N THR A 37 12.12 3.63 -16.44
CA THR A 37 11.42 4.70 -17.13
C THR A 37 9.95 4.73 -16.71
N LEU A 38 9.25 5.79 -17.11
CA LEU A 38 7.81 5.91 -16.89
C LEU A 38 7.05 4.75 -17.55
N ASP A 39 7.36 4.44 -18.81
CA ASP A 39 6.69 3.40 -19.58
C ASP A 39 6.97 2.00 -19.01
N GLU A 40 8.20 1.76 -18.52
CA GLU A 40 8.52 0.51 -17.81
C GLU A 40 7.76 0.40 -16.49
N ALA A 41 7.60 1.50 -15.74
CA ALA A 41 6.83 1.51 -14.50
C ALA A 41 5.34 1.24 -14.76
N VAL A 42 4.75 1.85 -15.81
CA VAL A 42 3.39 1.52 -16.30
C VAL A 42 3.29 0.04 -16.62
N HIS A 43 4.22 -0.48 -17.42
CA HIS A 43 4.18 -1.87 -17.87
C HIS A 43 4.32 -2.85 -16.71
N ILE A 44 5.22 -2.56 -15.75
CA ILE A 44 5.38 -3.36 -14.53
C ILE A 44 4.08 -3.41 -13.75
N GLU A 45 3.41 -2.28 -13.53
CA GLU A 45 2.12 -2.25 -12.87
C GLU A 45 1.13 -3.20 -13.57
N GLU A 46 0.96 -3.03 -14.89
CA GLU A 46 -0.02 -3.78 -15.68
C GLU A 46 0.17 -5.29 -15.60
N ILE A 47 1.40 -5.79 -15.80
CA ILE A 47 1.71 -7.23 -15.78
C ILE A 47 1.70 -7.82 -14.36
N THR A 48 1.63 -6.97 -13.33
CA THR A 48 1.65 -7.38 -11.92
C THR A 48 0.34 -7.16 -11.17
N ARG A 49 -0.74 -6.74 -11.84
CA ARG A 49 -2.09 -6.58 -11.24
C ARG A 49 -2.67 -7.83 -10.60
N LYS A 50 -2.19 -9.03 -10.99
CA LYS A 50 -2.55 -10.30 -10.33
C LYS A 50 -1.81 -10.52 -8.99
N GLN A 51 -0.98 -9.56 -8.59
CA GLN A 51 -0.26 -9.50 -7.32
C GLN A 51 0.47 -10.80 -6.97
N SER A 52 0.16 -11.41 -5.82
CA SER A 52 0.82 -12.64 -5.33
C SER A 52 0.71 -13.84 -6.27
N LYS A 53 -0.20 -13.80 -7.26
CA LYS A 53 -0.32 -14.80 -8.33
C LYS A 53 0.57 -14.52 -9.55
N SER A 54 1.39 -13.47 -9.51
CA SER A 54 2.33 -13.07 -10.57
C SER A 54 3.77 -13.19 -10.09
N ASP A 55 4.56 -14.03 -10.77
CA ASP A 55 6.00 -14.14 -10.47
C ASP A 55 6.74 -12.83 -10.71
N HIS A 56 6.28 -12.01 -11.67
CA HIS A 56 6.81 -10.67 -11.90
C HIS A 56 6.60 -9.77 -10.67
N TRP A 57 5.44 -9.86 -10.02
CA TRP A 57 5.14 -9.08 -8.81
C TRP A 57 6.09 -9.46 -7.67
N ILE A 58 6.35 -10.76 -7.48
CA ILE A 58 7.28 -11.25 -6.47
C ILE A 58 8.70 -10.72 -6.74
N LYS A 59 9.19 -10.84 -7.98
CA LYS A 59 10.52 -10.37 -8.39
C LYS A 59 10.70 -8.86 -8.16
N GLN A 60 9.72 -8.05 -8.56
CA GLN A 60 9.79 -6.59 -8.39
C GLN A 60 9.88 -6.21 -6.91
N ARG A 61 9.14 -6.88 -6.03
CA ARG A 61 9.15 -6.63 -4.59
C ARG A 61 10.41 -7.14 -3.88
N GLN A 62 11.09 -8.15 -4.43
CA GLN A 62 12.38 -8.63 -3.89
C GLN A 62 13.53 -7.65 -4.15
N ASN A 63 13.40 -6.77 -5.14
CA ASN A 63 14.44 -5.80 -5.50
C ASN A 63 14.19 -4.39 -4.93
N ARG A 64 13.09 -4.20 -4.17
CA ARG A 64 12.64 -2.87 -3.72
C ARG A 64 12.21 -2.88 -2.27
N ILE A 65 12.32 -1.73 -1.64
CA ILE A 65 11.70 -1.49 -0.34
C ILE A 65 10.20 -1.29 -0.58
N THR A 66 9.38 -2.20 -0.05
CA THR A 66 7.93 -2.10 -0.22
C THR A 66 7.29 -1.22 0.85
N SER A 67 6.21 -0.52 0.52
CA SER A 67 5.43 0.33 1.44
C SER A 67 5.08 -0.38 2.76
N SER A 68 4.71 -1.66 2.68
CA SER A 68 4.41 -2.51 3.86
C SER A 68 5.59 -2.68 4.85
N LYS A 69 6.82 -2.42 4.41
CA LYS A 69 8.07 -2.48 5.19
C LYS A 69 8.64 -1.10 5.46
N PHE A 70 8.04 -0.03 4.96
CA PHE A 70 8.60 1.31 5.07
C PHE A 70 8.67 1.80 6.53
N GLY A 71 7.65 1.49 7.34
CA GLY A 71 7.65 1.81 8.76
C GLY A 71 8.76 1.12 9.56
N ASP A 72 9.27 -0.02 9.10
CA ASP A 72 10.41 -0.71 9.73
C ASP A 72 11.74 0.02 9.52
N ILE A 73 11.81 0.86 8.48
CA ILE A 73 12.99 1.66 8.12
C ILE A 73 12.89 3.02 8.80
N ILE A 74 11.79 3.75 8.61
CA ILE A 74 11.63 5.12 9.15
C ILE A 74 11.74 5.15 10.68
N LYS A 75 11.17 4.17 11.38
CA LYS A 75 11.19 4.16 12.86
C LYS A 75 12.52 3.70 13.45
N ARG A 76 13.45 3.21 12.61
CA ARG A 76 14.66 2.56 13.09
C ARG A 76 15.67 3.60 13.57
N LYS A 77 16.18 3.39 14.78
CA LYS A 77 17.31 4.16 15.35
C LYS A 77 18.63 3.39 15.36
N ALA A 78 18.57 2.06 15.31
CA ALA A 78 19.75 1.20 15.31
C ALA A 78 20.39 1.12 13.91
N PRO A 79 21.70 0.86 13.79
CA PRO A 79 22.36 0.62 12.51
C PRO A 79 21.71 -0.51 11.71
N VAL A 80 21.87 -0.52 10.39
CA VAL A 80 21.39 -1.62 9.52
C VAL A 80 22.06 -2.93 9.95
N ASN A 81 21.27 -4.01 10.04
CA ASN A 81 21.76 -5.34 10.41
C ASN A 81 21.03 -6.43 9.61
N GLU A 82 21.56 -7.66 9.63
CA GLU A 82 21.01 -8.79 8.87
C GLU A 82 19.54 -9.07 9.19
N SER A 83 19.12 -8.89 10.44
CA SER A 83 17.73 -9.06 10.86
C SER A 83 16.79 -8.08 10.13
N LEU A 84 17.20 -6.81 9.97
CA LEU A 84 16.45 -5.83 9.19
C LEU A 84 16.39 -6.24 7.72
N ILE A 85 17.53 -6.61 7.13
CA ILE A 85 17.62 -7.03 5.72
C ILE A 85 16.68 -8.20 5.45
N ASN A 86 16.71 -9.24 6.29
CA ASN A 86 15.83 -10.40 6.17
C ASN A 86 14.34 -10.06 6.38
N ARG A 87 14.02 -9.00 7.12
CA ARG A 87 12.64 -8.54 7.33
C ARG A 87 12.10 -7.73 6.15
N ILE A 88 12.96 -6.94 5.50
CA ILE A 88 12.63 -6.19 4.29
C ILE A 88 12.52 -7.13 3.09
N TRP A 89 13.49 -8.05 2.94
CA TRP A 89 13.57 -9.03 1.85
C TRP A 89 13.60 -10.46 2.38
N PRO A 90 12.44 -10.99 2.81
CA PRO A 90 12.36 -12.35 3.31
C PRO A 90 12.60 -13.37 2.19
N ARG A 91 13.34 -14.44 2.51
CA ARG A 91 13.60 -15.56 1.59
C ARG A 91 12.37 -16.45 1.36
N THR A 92 11.43 -16.45 2.30
CA THR A 92 10.21 -17.25 2.25
C THR A 92 9.00 -16.40 2.55
N SER A 93 7.87 -16.69 1.89
CA SER A 93 6.58 -16.08 2.18
C SER A 93 5.84 -16.91 3.23
N VAL A 94 5.33 -16.26 4.27
CA VAL A 94 4.43 -16.88 5.26
C VAL A 94 3.02 -16.36 5.02
N THR A 95 2.05 -17.26 4.88
CA THR A 95 0.62 -16.92 4.86
C THR A 95 0.01 -17.33 6.18
N THR A 96 -0.47 -16.36 6.96
CA THR A 96 -1.18 -16.64 8.21
C THR A 96 -2.68 -16.77 7.97
N ALA A 97 -3.41 -17.40 8.90
CA ALA A 97 -4.87 -17.45 8.86
C ALA A 97 -5.48 -16.04 8.79
N SER A 98 -4.91 -15.08 9.52
CA SER A 98 -5.32 -13.68 9.49
C SER A 98 -5.15 -13.03 8.11
N MET A 99 -4.04 -13.31 7.42
CA MET A 99 -3.82 -12.82 6.05
C MET A 99 -4.81 -13.43 5.08
N LYS A 100 -5.08 -14.74 5.18
CA LYS A 100 -6.09 -15.40 4.34
C LYS A 100 -7.48 -14.79 4.54
N MET A 101 -7.89 -14.57 5.79
CA MET A 101 -9.16 -13.92 6.08
C MET A 101 -9.23 -12.48 5.55
N GLY A 102 -8.10 -11.76 5.55
CA GLY A 102 -8.01 -10.45 4.90
C GLY A 102 -8.32 -10.54 3.41
N LEU A 103 -7.63 -11.43 2.70
CA LEU A 103 -7.83 -11.67 1.26
C LEU A 103 -9.27 -12.10 0.94
N ASP A 104 -9.86 -12.96 1.76
CA ASP A 104 -11.23 -13.48 1.56
C ASP A 104 -12.32 -12.41 1.77
N ASN A 105 -12.00 -11.33 2.52
CA ASN A 105 -12.93 -10.24 2.85
C ASN A 105 -12.70 -8.96 2.04
N GLU A 106 -11.55 -8.82 1.39
CA GLU A 106 -11.15 -7.61 0.68
C GLU A 106 -12.19 -7.20 -0.37
N GLU A 107 -12.61 -8.13 -1.24
CA GLU A 107 -13.57 -7.82 -2.30
C GLU A 107 -14.94 -7.42 -1.74
N LYS A 108 -15.41 -8.07 -0.68
CA LYS A 108 -16.67 -7.71 0.00
C LYS A 108 -16.61 -6.30 0.59
N ALA A 109 -15.45 -5.89 1.11
CA ALA A 109 -15.25 -4.55 1.62
C ALA A 109 -15.27 -3.51 0.49
N VAL A 110 -14.68 -3.82 -0.67
CA VAL A 110 -14.75 -2.98 -1.87
C VAL A 110 -16.18 -2.84 -2.36
N GLU A 111 -16.92 -3.95 -2.50
CA GLU A 111 -18.32 -3.94 -2.91
C GLU A 111 -19.16 -3.04 -2.00
N LYS A 112 -19.02 -3.20 -0.67
CA LYS A 112 -19.73 -2.36 0.29
C LYS A 112 -19.35 -0.89 0.17
N TYR A 113 -18.05 -0.59 0.01
CA TYR A 113 -17.57 0.77 -0.16
C TYR A 113 -18.13 1.43 -1.42
N LEU A 114 -18.23 0.71 -2.53
CA LEU A 114 -18.80 1.21 -3.78
C LEU A 114 -20.33 1.35 -3.73
N MET A 115 -21.04 0.49 -2.99
CA MET A 115 -22.49 0.66 -2.77
C MET A 115 -22.80 1.98 -2.04
N ASP A 116 -21.94 2.37 -1.10
CA ASP A 116 -22.10 3.62 -0.34
C ASP A 116 -21.62 4.85 -1.14
N ASN A 117 -20.87 4.65 -2.23
CA ASN A 117 -20.28 5.70 -3.07
C ASN A 117 -20.50 5.39 -4.56
N PRO A 118 -21.72 5.59 -5.10
CA PRO A 118 -22.10 5.09 -6.43
C PRO A 118 -21.36 5.75 -7.61
N THR A 119 -20.72 6.92 -7.40
CA THR A 119 -19.90 7.59 -8.42
C THR A 119 -18.50 7.02 -8.51
N TYR A 120 -18.08 6.20 -7.55
CA TYR A 120 -16.72 5.68 -7.47
C TYR A 120 -16.53 4.45 -8.34
N LYS A 121 -15.35 4.36 -8.96
CA LYS A 121 -14.85 3.15 -9.63
C LYS A 121 -13.59 2.68 -8.93
N ALA A 122 -13.55 1.42 -8.52
CA ALA A 122 -12.36 0.81 -7.95
C ALA A 122 -11.60 0.00 -9.01
N PHE A 123 -10.27 0.06 -8.94
CA PHE A 123 -9.36 -0.70 -9.79
C PHE A 123 -8.34 -1.44 -8.95
N THR A 124 -8.00 -2.66 -9.36
CA THR A 124 -6.88 -3.40 -8.77
C THR A 124 -5.56 -2.80 -9.23
N CYS A 125 -4.55 -2.88 -8.36
CA CYS A 125 -3.22 -2.33 -8.62
C CYS A 125 -2.18 -3.46 -8.66
N GLY A 126 -1.25 -3.35 -9.60
CA GLY A 126 0.03 -4.05 -9.56
C GLY A 126 1.06 -3.32 -8.72
N VAL A 127 2.34 -3.58 -8.98
CA VAL A 127 3.45 -2.88 -8.35
C VAL A 127 3.55 -1.47 -8.92
N CYS A 128 3.28 -0.48 -8.09
CA CYS A 128 3.47 0.93 -8.40
C CYS A 128 4.91 1.34 -8.09
N ILE A 129 5.61 1.91 -9.07
CA ILE A 129 6.98 2.41 -8.92
C ILE A 129 7.01 3.86 -9.39
N ASN A 130 7.61 4.75 -8.60
CA ASN A 130 7.92 6.11 -9.03
C ASN A 130 9.34 6.14 -9.62
N PRO A 131 9.51 6.47 -10.91
CA PRO A 131 10.83 6.57 -11.56
C PRO A 131 11.84 7.48 -10.85
N GLY A 132 11.39 8.50 -10.11
CA GLY A 132 12.24 9.39 -9.32
C GLY A 132 12.78 8.74 -8.03
N ILE A 133 12.13 7.68 -7.54
CA ILE A 133 12.50 6.92 -6.34
C ILE A 133 12.32 5.40 -6.57
N PRO A 134 13.01 4.82 -7.57
CA PRO A 134 12.68 3.52 -8.13
C PRO A 134 13.05 2.33 -7.21
N PHE A 135 13.74 2.60 -6.09
CA PHE A 135 13.99 1.61 -5.04
C PHE A 135 12.80 1.44 -4.10
N LEU A 136 11.79 2.32 -4.14
CA LEU A 136 10.51 2.15 -3.46
C LEU A 136 9.48 1.51 -4.38
N ALA A 137 8.60 0.73 -3.80
CA ALA A 137 7.45 0.17 -4.49
C ALA A 137 6.23 0.07 -3.55
N SER A 138 5.05 0.29 -4.11
CA SER A 138 3.79 0.07 -3.40
C SER A 138 2.87 -0.83 -4.20
N THR A 139 1.90 -1.44 -3.53
CA THR A 139 0.80 -2.18 -4.16
C THR A 139 -0.42 -1.86 -3.33
N PRO A 140 -1.11 -0.74 -3.60
CA PRO A 140 -2.35 -0.40 -2.90
C PRO A 140 -3.40 -1.48 -3.12
N ASP A 141 -4.34 -1.60 -2.20
CA ASP A 141 -5.43 -2.56 -2.37
C ASP A 141 -6.31 -2.15 -3.55
N ARG A 142 -6.81 -0.91 -3.57
CA ARG A 142 -7.51 -0.36 -4.74
C ARG A 142 -7.11 1.08 -5.05
N LEU A 143 -7.20 1.42 -6.33
CA LEU A 143 -7.22 2.79 -6.83
C LEU A 143 -8.67 3.18 -7.09
N ILE A 144 -9.11 4.31 -6.56
CA ILE A 144 -10.48 4.82 -6.72
C ILE A 144 -10.47 6.01 -7.68
N TYR A 145 -11.39 6.01 -8.63
CA TYR A 145 -11.72 7.16 -9.48
C TYR A 145 -13.15 7.59 -9.20
N ASP A 146 -13.34 8.82 -8.74
CA ASP A 146 -14.65 9.44 -8.65
C ASP A 146 -15.06 9.99 -10.02
N THR A 147 -16.15 9.47 -10.58
CA THR A 147 -16.64 9.88 -11.89
C THR A 147 -17.33 11.24 -11.90
N GLU A 148 -17.73 11.76 -10.74
CA GLU A 148 -18.38 13.07 -10.63
C GLU A 148 -17.35 14.18 -10.45
N THR A 149 -16.42 14.04 -9.52
CA THR A 149 -15.39 15.06 -9.24
C THR A 149 -14.13 14.92 -10.08
N GLU A 150 -14.00 13.80 -10.81
CA GLU A 150 -12.79 13.37 -11.53
C GLU A 150 -11.55 13.21 -10.66
N GLN A 151 -11.72 13.07 -9.34
CA GLN A 151 -10.63 12.88 -8.39
C GLN A 151 -10.21 11.42 -8.27
N CYS A 152 -8.97 11.22 -7.81
CA CYS A 152 -8.37 9.91 -7.62
C CYS A 152 -7.90 9.74 -6.18
N HIS A 153 -8.20 8.58 -5.58
CA HIS A 153 -7.87 8.27 -4.20
C HIS A 153 -7.30 6.86 -4.08
N LEU A 154 -6.51 6.61 -3.04
CA LEU A 154 -6.13 5.26 -2.64
C LEU A 154 -7.13 4.71 -1.64
N LEU A 155 -7.44 3.42 -1.78
CA LEU A 155 -8.20 2.67 -0.79
C LEU A 155 -7.29 1.55 -0.24
N GLU A 156 -7.05 1.61 1.06
CA GLU A 156 -6.34 0.60 1.85
C GLU A 156 -7.34 -0.06 2.81
N ILE A 157 -7.45 -1.38 2.76
CA ILE A 157 -8.44 -2.19 3.44
C ILE A 157 -7.78 -3.01 4.53
N LYS A 158 -8.27 -2.88 5.77
CA LYS A 158 -7.80 -3.67 6.91
C LYS A 158 -8.93 -4.47 7.52
N THR A 159 -8.73 -5.79 7.59
CA THR A 159 -9.62 -6.69 8.34
C THR A 159 -9.15 -6.81 9.79
N LEU A 160 -10.05 -6.57 10.74
CA LEU A 160 -9.79 -6.75 12.16
C LEU A 160 -9.87 -8.23 12.52
N VAL A 161 -8.73 -8.85 12.86
CA VAL A 161 -8.64 -10.30 13.08
C VAL A 161 -8.63 -10.70 14.56
N LYS A 162 -8.16 -9.82 15.46
CA LYS A 162 -8.19 -10.09 16.90
C LYS A 162 -9.59 -9.81 17.44
N GLY A 163 -10.17 -10.78 18.14
CA GLY A 163 -11.50 -10.63 18.74
C GLY A 163 -12.63 -10.92 17.77
N GLY A 164 -12.43 -11.90 16.86
CA GLY A 164 -13.38 -12.42 15.88
C GLY A 164 -14.71 -11.72 15.96
N LEU A 165 -14.88 -10.68 15.13
CA LEU A 165 -16.05 -9.83 15.13
C LEU A 165 -17.28 -10.74 15.11
N THR A 166 -17.88 -10.94 16.29
CA THR A 166 -19.31 -11.12 16.32
C THR A 166 -19.83 -9.87 15.63
N LEU A 167 -20.79 -10.03 14.73
CA LEU A 167 -21.34 -9.02 13.81
C LEU A 167 -21.87 -7.73 14.50
N LYS A 168 -21.57 -7.50 15.78
CA LYS A 168 -22.15 -6.50 16.68
C LYS A 168 -21.15 -5.52 17.29
N GLN A 169 -19.84 -5.63 17.05
CA GLN A 169 -18.89 -4.63 17.56
C GLN A 169 -18.65 -3.50 16.54
N THR A 170 -18.79 -2.27 17.01
CA THR A 170 -18.44 -1.05 16.30
C THR A 170 -16.92 -0.85 16.27
N VAL A 171 -16.42 -0.08 15.29
CA VAL A 171 -14.98 0.29 15.22
C VAL A 171 -14.49 0.96 16.51
N ARG A 172 -15.35 1.73 17.19
CA ARG A 172 -15.00 2.39 18.47
C ARG A 172 -14.77 1.38 19.59
N GLU A 173 -15.60 0.36 19.70
CA GLU A 173 -15.40 -0.72 20.67
C GLU A 173 -14.09 -1.48 20.38
N CYS A 174 -13.77 -1.70 19.10
CA CYS A 174 -12.51 -2.31 18.70
C CYS A 174 -11.27 -1.46 19.05
N ILE A 175 -11.41 -0.12 19.05
CA ILE A 175 -10.34 0.78 19.51
C ILE A 175 -10.17 0.66 21.02
N GLN A 176 -11.29 0.62 21.78
CA GLN A 176 -11.29 0.53 23.24
C GLN A 176 -10.72 -0.79 23.77
N ASP A 177 -11.09 -1.92 23.16
CA ASP A 177 -10.60 -3.25 23.54
C ASP A 177 -9.22 -3.60 22.96
N LYS A 178 -8.64 -2.67 22.19
CA LYS A 178 -7.32 -2.77 21.52
C LYS A 178 -7.23 -3.85 20.43
N SER A 179 -8.36 -4.32 19.89
CA SER A 179 -8.39 -5.15 18.67
C SER A 179 -8.05 -4.36 17.40
N ALA A 180 -8.27 -3.03 17.39
CA ALA A 180 -7.85 -2.09 16.34
C ALA A 180 -6.78 -1.10 16.85
N PRO A 181 -5.58 -1.57 17.27
CA PRO A 181 -4.60 -0.73 17.97
C PRO A 181 -4.01 0.39 17.10
N PHE A 182 -4.22 0.32 15.79
CA PHE A 182 -3.74 1.26 14.79
C PHE A 182 -4.66 2.46 14.56
N LEU A 183 -5.91 2.41 15.07
CA LEU A 183 -6.85 3.52 15.01
C LEU A 183 -6.90 4.27 16.33
N GLU A 184 -7.31 5.54 16.26
CA GLU A 184 -7.63 6.38 17.42
C GLU A 184 -8.89 7.20 17.17
N VAL A 185 -9.52 7.64 18.26
CA VAL A 185 -10.60 8.63 18.24
C VAL A 185 -9.98 9.98 18.58
N THR A 186 -10.17 10.98 17.72
CA THR A 186 -9.66 12.35 17.93
C THR A 186 -10.45 13.09 18.99
N ARG A 187 -10.01 14.30 19.34
CA ARG A 187 -10.75 15.18 20.26
C ARG A 187 -12.09 15.62 19.67
N GLU A 188 -12.15 15.67 18.34
CA GLU A 188 -13.32 15.99 17.52
C GLU A 188 -14.26 14.78 17.32
N ASN A 189 -14.00 13.65 18.00
CA ASN A 189 -14.76 12.40 17.93
C ASN A 189 -14.73 11.70 16.56
N GLU A 190 -13.69 11.99 15.76
CA GLU A 190 -13.44 11.35 14.48
C GLU A 190 -12.55 10.12 14.65
N ILE A 191 -12.74 9.09 13.80
CA ILE A 191 -11.88 7.91 13.80
C ILE A 191 -10.80 8.12 12.74
N ARG A 192 -9.54 8.04 13.14
CA ARG A 192 -8.40 8.14 12.20
C ARG A 192 -7.33 7.09 12.47
N LEU A 193 -6.47 6.92 11.48
CA LEU A 193 -5.27 6.11 11.59
C LEU A 193 -4.20 6.86 12.40
N LYS A 194 -3.57 6.18 13.35
CA LYS A 194 -2.47 6.75 14.14
C LYS A 194 -1.26 7.04 13.26
N GLU A 195 -0.80 8.29 13.23
CA GLU A 195 0.34 8.73 12.41
C GLU A 195 1.64 8.00 12.74
N ASN A 196 1.82 7.61 14.01
CA ASN A 196 2.98 6.85 14.45
C ASN A 196 2.88 5.35 14.18
N HIS A 197 1.78 4.85 13.61
CA HIS A 197 1.56 3.43 13.35
C HIS A 197 2.13 2.99 12.00
N GLY A 198 2.51 1.72 11.87
CA GLY A 198 3.11 1.18 10.64
C GLY A 198 2.18 1.27 9.42
N HIS A 199 0.87 1.06 9.61
CA HIS A 199 -0.13 1.22 8.54
C HIS A 199 -0.22 2.65 8.00
N TYR A 200 0.00 3.67 8.84
CA TYR A 200 0.03 5.06 8.35
C TYR A 200 1.24 5.26 7.43
N MET A 201 2.41 4.84 7.89
CA MET A 201 3.63 4.91 7.10
C MET A 201 3.56 4.09 5.80
N GLN A 202 2.80 2.99 5.78
CA GLN A 202 2.55 2.23 4.57
C GLN A 202 1.79 3.05 3.51
N ILE A 203 0.81 3.85 3.93
CA ILE A 203 0.01 4.68 3.00
C ILE A 203 0.81 5.89 2.50
N GLN A 204 1.76 6.39 3.31
CA GLN A 204 2.62 7.53 2.96
C GLN A 204 3.83 7.17 2.08
N ALA A 205 4.06 5.88 1.81
CA ALA A 205 5.22 5.35 1.09
C ALA A 205 4.92 5.13 -0.40
#